data_AF-A0A1V5DE77-F1
#
_entry.id   AF-A0A1V5DE77-F1
#
_cell.length_a   1.000
_cell.length_b   1.000
_cell.length_c   1.000
_cell.angle_alpha   90.00
_cell.angle_beta   90.00
_cell.angle_gamma   90.00
#
_symmetry.space_group_name_H-M   'P 1'
#
loop_
_entity.id
_entity.type
_entity.pdbx_description
1 polymer ?
#
loop_
_entity_poly.entity_id
_entity_poly.type
_entity_poly.pdbx_seq_one_letter_code
_entity_poly.pdbx_strand_id
1 'polypeptide(L)'
;MLNYLRQVAVCESVREMIKQALAQSDDAGIRQKANAIPTHDSILRAVSLDPSINDEETLKAFIVKHILTNLRLTETQKEYLNLNG
;
A
#
# COMPACT_ATOMS: atom_id res chain seq x y z
N MET A 1 -2.19 13.78 -15.93
CA MET A 1 -2.66 14.09 -14.56
C MET A 1 -3.76 13.11 -14.22
N LEU A 2 -3.54 12.25 -13.22
CA LEU A 2 -4.55 11.32 -12.75
C LEU A 2 -5.70 12.09 -12.09
N ASN A 3 -6.94 11.80 -12.48
CA ASN A 3 -8.10 12.33 -11.78
C ASN A 3 -8.21 11.69 -10.38
N TYR A 4 -8.71 12.44 -9.40
CA TYR A 4 -8.92 12.00 -8.02
C TYR A 4 -9.70 10.68 -7.92
N LEU A 5 -10.76 10.50 -8.72
CA LEU A 5 -11.53 9.25 -8.74
C LEU A 5 -10.67 8.03 -9.13
N ARG A 6 -9.72 8.23 -10.07
CA ARG A 6 -8.79 7.16 -10.46
C ARG A 6 -7.79 6.88 -9.34
N GLN A 7 -7.32 7.92 -8.64
CA GLN A 7 -6.42 7.75 -7.50
C GLN A 7 -7.07 6.97 -6.37
N VAL A 8 -8.35 7.26 -6.06
CA VAL A 8 -9.15 6.52 -5.07
C VAL A 8 -9.26 5.05 -5.45
N ALA A 9 -9.68 4.75 -6.68
CA ALA A 9 -9.84 3.37 -7.13
C ALA A 9 -8.53 2.57 -7.07
N VAL A 10 -7.41 3.18 -7.47
CA VAL A 10 -6.08 2.54 -7.37
C VAL A 10 -5.68 2.35 -5.91
N CYS A 11 -5.92 3.34 -5.05
CA CYS A 11 -5.64 3.26 -3.62
C CYS A 11 -6.39 2.12 -2.95
N GLU A 12 -7.69 1.97 -3.20
CA GLU A 12 -8.48 0.87 -2.64
C GLU A 12 -8.01 -0.49 -3.14
N SER A 13 -7.76 -0.63 -4.43
CA SER A 13 -7.26 -1.87 -5.03
C SER A 13 -5.93 -2.32 -4.42
N VAL A 14 -4.95 -1.41 -4.31
CA VAL A 14 -3.64 -1.72 -3.72
C VAL A 14 -3.77 -2.05 -2.22
N ARG A 15 -4.62 -1.33 -1.48
CA ARG A 15 -4.85 -1.61 -0.06
C ARG A 15 -5.41 -3.00 0.17
N GLU A 16 -6.43 -3.41 -0.60
CA GLU A 16 -7.01 -4.73 -0.48
C GLU A 16 -6.04 -5.84 -0.89
N MET A 17 -5.24 -5.63 -1.95
CA MET A 17 -4.16 -6.55 -2.33
C MET A 17 -3.18 -6.77 -1.17
N ILE A 18 -2.66 -5.69 -0.56
CA ILE A 18 -1.72 -5.79 0.56
C ILE A 18 -2.39 -6.45 1.77
N LYS A 19 -3.64 -6.10 2.06
CA LYS A 19 -4.40 -6.68 3.17
C LYS A 19 -4.56 -8.19 3.01
N GLN A 20 -4.87 -8.65 1.80
CA GLN A 20 -4.94 -10.08 1.49
C GLN A 20 -3.58 -10.76 1.65
N ALA A 21 -2.50 -10.15 1.14
CA ALA A 21 -1.15 -10.69 1.28
C ALA A 21 -0.73 -10.82 2.76
N LEU A 22 -1.03 -9.82 3.59
CA LEU A 22 -0.78 -9.88 5.04
C LEU A 22 -1.62 -10.96 5.73
N ALA A 23 -2.89 -11.11 5.35
CA ALA A 23 -3.81 -12.09 5.92
C ALA A 23 -3.43 -13.53 5.57
N GLN A 24 -2.82 -13.75 4.40
CA GLN A 24 -2.35 -15.06 3.95
C GLN A 24 -0.95 -15.41 4.46
N SER A 25 -0.27 -14.51 5.18
CA SER A 25 1.05 -14.80 5.74
C SER A 25 0.98 -15.82 6.87
N ASP A 26 1.94 -16.75 6.91
CA ASP A 26 2.10 -17.71 8.02
C ASP A 26 2.57 -17.05 9.33
N ASP A 27 3.13 -15.84 9.26
CA ASP A 27 3.58 -15.09 10.44
C ASP A 27 2.38 -14.36 11.10
N ALA A 28 2.04 -14.78 12.32
CA ALA A 28 0.95 -14.18 13.09
C ALA A 28 1.17 -12.68 13.39
N GLY A 29 2.42 -12.24 13.53
CA GLY A 29 2.79 -10.84 13.70
C GLY A 29 2.57 -10.03 12.41
N ILE A 30 2.80 -10.61 11.24
CA ILE A 30 2.47 -10.00 9.94
C ILE A 30 0.96 -9.91 9.75
N ARG A 31 0.22 -10.97 10.05
CA ARG A 31 -1.25 -10.99 9.96
C ARG A 31 -1.90 -9.88 10.78
N GLN A 32 -1.42 -9.65 12.00
CA GLN A 32 -1.94 -8.57 12.86
C GLN A 32 -1.70 -7.17 12.28
N LYS A 33 -0.63 -6.99 11.49
CA LYS A 33 -0.33 -5.71 10.82
C LYS A 33 -1.33 -5.37 9.71
N ALA A 34 -2.15 -6.30 9.23
CA ALA A 34 -3.22 -5.98 8.28
C ALA A 34 -4.19 -4.91 8.80
N ASN A 35 -4.40 -4.87 10.12
CA ASN A 35 -5.24 -3.86 10.77
C ASN A 35 -4.55 -2.49 10.90
N ALA A 36 -3.23 -2.43 10.70
CA ALA A 36 -2.44 -1.21 10.75
C ALA A 36 -2.25 -0.55 9.37
N ILE A 37 -2.88 -1.08 8.31
CA ILE A 37 -2.85 -0.45 6.99
C ILE A 37 -3.52 0.93 7.09
N PRO A 38 -2.84 2.02 6.66
CA PRO A 38 -3.41 3.36 6.64
C PRO A 38 -4.75 3.44 5.89
N THR A 39 -5.60 4.39 6.27
CA THR A 39 -6.85 4.68 5.55
C THR A 39 -6.56 5.27 4.17
N HIS A 40 -7.50 5.14 3.23
CA HIS A 40 -7.32 5.71 1.88
C HIS A 40 -7.12 7.23 1.96
N ASP A 41 -7.83 7.95 2.84
CA ASP A 41 -7.68 9.41 3.02
C ASP A 41 -6.25 9.80 3.41
N SER A 42 -5.65 9.07 4.36
CA SER A 42 -4.26 9.28 4.77
C SER A 42 -3.28 9.08 3.61
N ILE A 43 -3.52 8.08 2.78
CA ILE A 43 -2.67 7.76 1.62
C ILE A 43 -2.84 8.83 0.53
N LEU A 44 -4.08 9.21 0.21
CA LEU A 44 -4.38 10.22 -0.82
C LEU A 44 -3.88 11.61 -0.43
N ARG A 45 -3.88 11.93 0.88
CA ARG A 45 -3.22 13.14 1.38
C ARG A 45 -1.72 13.10 1.09
N ALA A 46 -1.06 11.97 1.32
CA ALA A 46 0.37 11.81 1.01
C ALA A 46 0.65 11.87 -0.51
N VAL A 47 -0.22 11.27 -1.33
CA VAL A 47 -0.15 11.36 -2.81
C VAL A 47 -0.26 12.80 -3.28
N SER A 48 -1.18 13.57 -2.69
CA SER A 48 -1.40 14.99 -3.05
C SER A 48 -0.20 15.89 -2.73
N LEU A 49 0.69 15.46 -1.83
CA LEU A 49 1.92 16.17 -1.47
C LEU A 49 3.10 15.81 -2.38
N ASP A 50 2.97 14.79 -3.22
CA ASP A 50 4.04 14.32 -4.11
C ASP A 50 3.69 14.64 -5.58
N PRO A 51 4.27 15.71 -6.15
CA PRO A 51 3.97 16.14 -7.52
C PRO A 51 4.55 15.20 -8.58
N SER A 52 5.40 14.24 -8.20
CA SER A 52 5.96 13.26 -9.14
C SER A 52 4.95 12.18 -9.56
N ILE A 53 3.85 12.03 -8.81
CA ILE A 53 2.81 11.03 -9.07
C ILE A 53 1.87 11.52 -10.18
N ASN A 54 2.24 11.28 -11.43
CA ASN A 54 1.48 11.74 -12.60
C ASN A 54 0.84 10.60 -13.42
N ASP A 55 1.21 9.34 -13.16
CA ASP A 55 0.74 8.12 -13.80
C ASP A 55 0.36 7.02 -12.77
N GLU A 56 -0.31 5.98 -13.25
CA GLU A 56 -0.86 4.91 -12.40
C GLU A 56 0.22 3.99 -11.82
N GLU A 57 1.33 3.77 -12.52
CA GLU A 57 2.43 2.93 -12.05
C GLU A 57 3.15 3.60 -10.88
N THR A 58 3.50 4.88 -11.03
CA THR A 58 4.11 5.68 -9.97
C THR A 58 3.18 5.80 -8.76
N LEU A 59 1.86 5.93 -8.99
CA LEU A 59 0.87 5.92 -7.91
C LEU A 59 0.85 4.59 -7.15
N LYS A 60 0.80 3.45 -7.86
CA LYS A 60 0.82 2.13 -7.22
C LYS A 60 2.09 1.93 -6.40
N ALA A 61 3.25 2.23 -6.99
CA ALA A 61 4.54 2.12 -6.32
C ALA A 61 4.62 2.98 -5.05
N PHE A 62 4.12 4.21 -5.13
CA PHE A 62 4.03 5.11 -3.98
C PHE A 62 3.14 4.55 -2.88
N ILE A 63 1.92 4.09 -3.21
CA ILE A 63 0.98 3.55 -2.22
C ILE A 63 1.57 2.32 -1.53
N VAL A 64 2.13 1.38 -2.30
CA VAL A 64 2.78 0.18 -1.76
C VAL A 64 3.89 0.59 -0.79
N LYS A 65 4.80 1.45 -1.21
CA LYS A 65 5.91 1.93 -0.36
C LYS A 65 5.38 2.61 0.90
N HIS A 66 4.40 3.51 0.78
CA HIS A 66 3.82 4.23 1.89
C HIS A 66 3.21 3.29 2.93
N ILE A 67 2.43 2.30 2.48
CA ILE A 67 1.82 1.30 3.37
C ILE A 67 2.91 0.46 4.04
N LEU A 68 3.85 -0.13 3.28
CA LEU A 68 4.90 -0.99 3.84
C LEU A 68 5.79 -0.25 4.85
N THR A 69 6.09 1.02 4.62
CA THR A 69 6.83 1.87 5.56
C THR A 69 6.02 2.11 6.85
N ASN A 70 4.72 2.38 6.75
CA ASN A 70 3.85 2.54 7.93
C ASN A 70 3.72 1.24 8.73
N LEU A 71 3.68 0.09 8.06
CA LEU A 71 3.55 -1.21 8.72
C LEU A 71 4.82 -1.63 9.48
N ARG A 72 5.94 -0.94 9.29
CA ARG A 72 7.25 -1.24 9.92
C ARG A 72 7.60 -2.72 9.82
N LEU A 73 7.43 -3.30 8.63
CA LEU A 73 7.84 -4.67 8.34
C LEU A 73 9.36 -4.74 8.32
N THR A 74 9.94 -5.81 8.85
CA THR A 74 11.38 -6.07 8.70
C THR A 74 11.69 -6.39 7.24
N GLU A 75 12.96 -6.30 6.83
CA GLU A 75 13.37 -6.62 5.45
C GLU A 75 12.97 -8.05 5.06
N THR A 76 13.20 -9.00 5.96
CA THR A 76 12.77 -10.38 5.81
C THR A 76 11.25 -10.51 5.61
N GLN A 77 10.44 -9.76 6.37
CA GLN A 77 8.99 -9.78 6.21
C GLN A 77 8.53 -9.16 4.88
N LYS A 78 9.26 -8.16 4.37
CA LYS A 78 9.00 -7.60 3.04
C LYS A 78 9.35 -8.56 1.92
N GLU A 79 10.41 -9.37 2.07
CA GLU A 79 10.76 -10.40 1.09
C GLU A 79 9.73 -11.53 1.03
N TYR A 80 9.17 -11.92 2.19
CA TYR A 80 8.09 -12.92 2.24
C TYR A 80 6.74 -12.35 1.77
N LEU A 81 6.49 -11.05 1.93
CA LEU A 81 5.45 -10.34 1.18
C LEU A 81 5.91 -10.12 -0.26
N ASN A 82 5.98 -11.20 -1.03
CA ASN A 82 6.09 -11.13 -2.46
C ASN A 82 4.80 -10.50 -3.02
N LEU A 83 4.75 -9.16 -3.04
CA LEU A 83 3.68 -8.37 -3.66
C LEU A 83 3.74 -8.41 -5.20
N ASN A 84 4.44 -9.40 -5.76
CA ASN A 84 4.49 -9.67 -7.18
C ASN A 84 3.20 -10.37 -7.60
N GLY A 85 2.17 -9.57 -7.84
CA GLY A 85 1.08 -9.88 -8.76
C GLY A 85 1.38 -9.27 -10.12
#